data_AF-A0A0B0SDQ0-F1
#
_entry.id   AF-A0A0B0SDQ0-F1
#
_cell.length_a   1.000
_cell.length_b   1.000
_cell.length_c   1.000
_cell.angle_alpha   90.00
_cell.angle_beta   90.00
_cell.angle_gamma   90.00
#
_symmetry.space_group_name_H-M   'P 1'
#
loop_
_entity.id
_entity.type
_entity.pdbx_description
1 polymer ?
#
loop_
_entity_poly.entity_id
_entity_poly.type
_entity_poly.pdbx_seq_one_letter_code
_entity_poly.pdbx_strand_id
1 'polypeptide(L)' 'MRRYPAHKVTPLLLRHPDLMEAWKEAAREGRLRAETRGKENFVVVEDPALQARLKALGLEGEPVEASG' A
#
# COMPACT_ATOMS: atom_id res chain seq x y z
N MET A 1 -1.25 1.84 -10.52
CA MET A 1 -1.53 1.45 -9.12
C MET A 1 -0.71 0.23 -8.78
N ARG A 2 -0.33 0.03 -7.51
CA ARG A 2 0.38 -1.18 -7.07
C ARG A 2 -0.32 -1.81 -5.87
N ARG A 3 -0.28 -3.14 -5.81
CA ARG A 3 -0.92 -3.95 -4.77
C ARG A 3 0.12 -4.49 -3.81
N TYR A 4 -0.19 -4.40 -2.53
CA TYR A 4 0.71 -4.79 -1.45
C TYR A 4 -0.01 -5.74 -0.48
N PRO A 5 0.59 -6.87 -0.08
CA PRO A 5 -0.01 -7.72 0.94
C PRO A 5 -0.11 -6.97 2.27
N ALA A 6 -1.31 -6.93 2.86
CA ALA A 6 -1.56 -6.16 4.09
C ALA A 6 -0.65 -6.60 5.24
N HIS A 7 -0.40 -7.90 5.37
CA HIS A 7 0.48 -8.47 6.39
C HIS A 7 1.96 -8.03 6.25
N LYS A 8 2.40 -7.58 5.07
CA LYS A 8 3.74 -7.01 4.85
C LYS A 8 3.77 -5.50 5.06
N VAL A 9 2.67 -4.81 4.78
CA VAL A 9 2.54 -3.36 4.97
C VAL A 9 2.43 -3.01 6.45
N THR A 10 1.58 -3.70 7.21
CA THR A 10 1.28 -3.35 8.61
C THR A 10 2.54 -3.24 9.48
N PRO A 11 3.53 -4.16 9.43
CA PRO A 11 4.77 -4.02 10.19
C PRO A 11 5.59 -2.78 9.80
N LEU A 12 5.58 -2.36 8.54
CA LEU A 12 6.29 -1.16 8.09
C LEU A 12 5.62 0.10 8.64
N LEU A 13 4.28 0.17 8.62
CA LEU A 13 3.55 1.30 9.19
C LEU A 13 3.84 1.45 10.69
N LEU A 14 3.87 0.34 11.44
CA LEU A 14 4.16 0.35 12.87
C LEU A 14 5.60 0.79 13.19
N ARG A 15 6.57 0.49 12.31
CA ARG A 15 7.98 0.85 12.49
C ARG A 15 8.32 2.27 12.04
N HIS A 16 7.53 2.84 11.14
CA HIS A 16 7.78 4.13 10.51
C HIS A 16 6.57 5.06 10.72
N PRO A 17 6.55 5.85 11.82
CA PRO A 17 5.43 6.75 12.12
C PRO A 17 5.13 7.75 11.01
N ASP A 18 6.15 8.24 10.31
CA ASP A 18 6.01 9.14 9.17
C ASP A 18 5.30 8.49 7.98
N LEU A 19 5.57 7.20 7.75
CA LEU A 19 4.86 6.40 6.75
C LEU A 19 3.42 6.16 7.18
N MET A 20 3.17 5.93 8.48
CA MET A 20 1.81 5.77 9.00
C MET A 20 0.97 7.05 8.79
N GLU A 21 1.54 8.23 9.03
CA GLU A 21 0.84 9.50 8.79
C GLU A 21 0.54 9.68 7.30
N ALA A 22 1.53 9.47 6.42
CA ALA A 22 1.30 9.52 4.97
C ALA A 22 0.25 8.50 4.50
N TRP A 23 0.21 7.32 5.13
CA TRP A 23 -0.78 6.28 4.85
C TRP A 23 -2.20 6.70 5.25
N LYS A 24 -2.37 7.31 6.43
CA LYS A 24 -3.67 7.84 6.88
C LYS A 24 -4.19 8.94 5.96
N GLU A 25 -3.31 9.85 5.54
CA GLU A 25 -3.66 10.92 4.60
C GLU A 25 -4.10 10.35 3.25
N ALA A 26 -3.33 9.39 2.69
CA ALA A 26 -3.71 8.70 1.46
C ALA A 26 -5.04 7.93 1.59
N ALA A 27 -5.32 7.34 2.76
CA ALA A 27 -6.61 6.70 3.04
C ALA A 27 -7.76 7.72 3.03
N ARG A 28 -7.57 8.88 3.66
CA ARG A 28 -8.56 9.96 3.73
C ARG A 28 -8.86 10.55 2.35
N GLU A 29 -7.87 10.60 1.47
CA GLU A 29 -7.99 11.04 0.08
C GLU A 29 -8.55 9.97 -0.86
N GLY A 30 -8.85 8.76 -0.38
CA GLY A 30 -9.36 7.67 -1.20
C GLY A 30 -8.34 7.06 -2.16
N ARG A 31 -7.04 7.29 -1.93
CA ARG A 31 -5.93 6.75 -2.74
C ARG A 31 -5.48 5.36 -2.33
N LEU A 32 -6.16 4.76 -1.36
CA LEU A 32 -5.94 3.39 -0.90
C LEU A 32 -7.23 2.59 -1.08
N ARG A 33 -7.12 1.37 -1.62
CA ARG A 33 -8.25 0.43 -1.69
C ARG A 33 -7.87 -0.89 -1.03
N ALA A 34 -8.71 -1.34 -0.11
CA ALA A 34 -8.60 -2.69 0.41
C ALA A 34 -9.09 -3.69 -0.65
N GLU A 35 -8.36 -4.79 -0.82
CA GLU A 35 -8.70 -5.86 -1.74
C GLU A 35 -8.46 -7.21 -1.05
N THR A 36 -9.37 -8.16 -1.21
CA THR A 36 -9.18 -9.52 -0.72
C THR A 36 -9.14 -10.46 -1.91
N ARG A 37 -8.08 -11.29 -2.01
CA ARG A 37 -8.00 -12.37 -3.00
C ARG A 37 -7.80 -13.70 -2.30
N GLY A 38 -8.78 -14.59 -2.45
CA GLY A 38 -8.78 -15.87 -1.76
C GLY A 38 -8.76 -15.68 -0.24
N LYS A 39 -7.67 -16.11 0.41
CA LYS A 39 -7.47 -16.00 1.87
C LYS A 39 -6.55 -14.84 2.27
N GLU A 40 -6.07 -14.05 1.30
CA GLU A 40 -5.11 -12.98 1.54
C GLU A 40 -5.74 -11.60 1.36
N ASN A 41 -5.36 -10.68 2.26
CA ASN A 41 -5.73 -9.28 2.20
C ASN A 41 -4.59 -8.46 1.61
N PHE A 42 -4.95 -7.55 0.73
CA PHE A 42 -4.08 -6.64 0.03
C PHE A 42 -4.58 -5.21 0.19
N VAL A 43 -3.67 -4.27 0.01
CA VAL A 43 -4.00 -2.86 -0.19
C VAL A 43 -3.43 -2.43 -1.52
N VAL A 44 -4.31 -1.93 -2.38
CA VAL A 44 -3.94 -1.23 -3.60
C VAL A 44 -3.65 0.22 -3.24
N VAL A 45 -2.45 0.66 -3.57
CA VAL A 45 -1.96 2.02 -3.37
C VAL A 45 -1.92 2.71 -4.71
N GLU A 46 -2.63 3.82 -4.81
CA GLU A 46 -2.64 4.70 -6.00
C GLU A 46 -1.60 5.80 -5.89
N ASP A 47 -1.27 6.23 -4.67
CA ASP A 47 -0.33 7.33 -4.41
C ASP A 47 1.12 6.98 -4.80
N PRO A 48 1.74 7.69 -5.78
CA PRO A 48 3.10 7.40 -6.22
C PRO A 48 4.17 7.65 -5.15
N ALA A 49 3.99 8.65 -4.29
CA ALA A 49 4.94 8.96 -3.23
C ALA A 49 4.94 7.86 -2.16
N LEU A 50 3.75 7.35 -1.82
CA LEU A 50 3.62 6.22 -0.90
C LEU A 50 4.23 4.94 -1.49
N GLN A 51 4.02 4.67 -2.79
CA GLN A 51 4.66 3.56 -3.49
C GLN A 51 6.20 3.67 -3.47
N ALA A 52 6.75 4.86 -3.68
CA ALA A 52 8.20 5.08 -3.63
C ALA A 52 8.77 4.83 -2.22
N ARG A 53 8.07 5.25 -1.17
CA ARG A 53 8.47 4.98 0.22
C ARG A 53 8.47 3.48 0.55
N LEU A 54 7.42 2.76 0.16
CA LEU A 54 7.36 1.31 0.35
C LEU A 54 8.50 0.60 -0.39
N LYS A 55 8.79 1.02 -1.64
CA LYS A 55 9.91 0.48 -2.41
C LYS A 55 11.26 0.74 -1.75
N ALA A 56 11.48 1.93 -1.19
CA ALA A 56 12.70 2.26 -0.45
C ALA A 56 12.86 1.40 0.82
N LEU A 57 11.76 0.92 1.39
CA LEU A 57 11.73 -0.02 2.51
C LEU A 57 11.79 -1.49 2.09
N GLY A 58 12.06 -1.76 0.80
CA GLY A 58 12.19 -3.12 0.25
C GLY A 58 10.86 -3.80 -0.08
N LEU A 59 9.74 -3.09 -0.04
CA LEU A 59 8.44 -3.60 -0.43
C LEU A 59 8.01 -3.00 -1.78
N GLU A 60 8.27 -3.74 -2.86
CA GLU A 60 8.04 -3.24 -4.21
C GLU A 60 6.56 -3.23 -4.64
N GLY A 61 5.77 -4.18 -4.14
CA GLY A 61 4.37 -4.37 -4.55
C GLY A 61 4.22 -4.91 -5.98
N GLU A 62 3.06 -5.47 -6.26
CA GLU A 62 2.74 -6.04 -7.56
C GLU A 62 1.97 -5.01 -8.42
N PRO A 63 2.24 -4.92 -9.74
CA PRO A 63 1.42 -4.10 -10.60
C PRO A 63 -0.02 -4.61 -10.59
N VAL A 64 -0.97 -3.70 -10.40
CA VAL A 64 -2.37 -4.01 -10.71
C VAL A 64 -2.53 -3.74 -12.19
N GLU A 65 -2.67 -4.78 -12.99
CA GLU A 65 -3.13 -4.63 -14.37
C GLU A 65 -4.48 -3.92 -14.29
N ALA A 66 -4.56 -2.72 -14.89
CA ALA A 66 -5.85 -2.15 -15.21
C ALA A 66 -6.44 -3.11 -16.25
N SER A 67 -7.29 -4.04 -15.80
CA SER A 67 -8.13 -4.81 -16.71
C SER A 67 -8.99 -3.79 -17.44
N GLY A 68 -8.54 -3.38 -18.62
CA GLY A 68 -9.31 -2.64 -19.61
C GLY A 68 -10.22 -3.57 -20.38
#